data_AF-A0A5C1YHK8-F1
#
_entry.id   AF-A0A5C1YHK8-F1
#
_cell.length_a   1.000
_cell.length_b   1.000
_cell.length_c   1.000
_cell.angle_alpha   90.00
_cell.angle_beta   90.00
_cell.angle_gamma   90.00
#
_symmetry.space_group_name_H-M   'P 1'
#
loop_
_entity.id
_entity.type
_entity.pdbx_description
1 polymer ?
#
loop_
_entity_poly.entity_id
_entity_poly.type
_entity_poly.pdbx_seq_one_letter_code
_entity_poly.pdbx_strand_id
1 'polypeptide(L)'
;MSTAAETTAPAREPMPLWLQVALAIVFGLFYAYDVWEVVQSTLVLTVGLGISLTALGWTILAVAAVAPIALFVGAFVISRRRGILIAVLAYAAGLSASAAVFLSLTALLQATPSLA
;
A
#
# COMPACT_ATOMS: atom_id res chain seq x y z
N MET A 1 39.40 20.83 -35.66
CA MET A 1 38.14 20.06 -35.61
C MET A 1 38.10 19.35 -34.27
N SER A 2 37.21 19.77 -33.37
CA SER A 2 37.10 19.22 -32.01
C SER A 2 36.17 18.00 -32.03
N THR A 3 36.69 16.83 -31.66
CA THR A 3 35.91 15.60 -31.54
C THR A 3 35.03 15.71 -30.30
N ALA A 4 33.71 15.84 -30.49
CA ALA A 4 32.75 15.75 -29.41
C ALA A 4 32.81 14.34 -28.83
N ALA A 5 33.21 14.22 -27.57
CA ALA A 5 33.10 12.97 -26.82
C ALA A 5 31.62 12.63 -26.66
N GLU A 6 31.16 11.66 -27.43
CA GLU A 6 29.84 11.07 -27.30
C GLU A 6 29.76 10.42 -25.90
N THR A 7 29.16 11.14 -24.96
CA THR A 7 28.88 10.63 -23.62
C THR A 7 27.71 9.67 -23.76
N THR A 8 28.02 8.40 -24.07
CA THR A 8 27.04 7.32 -24.05
C THR A 8 26.61 7.13 -22.60
N ALA A 9 25.49 7.74 -22.22
CA ALA A 9 24.88 7.52 -20.91
C ALA A 9 24.63 6.02 -20.74
N PRO A 10 25.00 5.39 -19.60
CA PRO A 10 24.84 3.96 -19.42
C PRO A 10 23.36 3.60 -19.57
N ALA A 11 23.07 2.73 -20.54
CA ALA A 11 21.75 2.15 -20.70
C ALA A 11 21.41 1.42 -19.39
N ARG A 12 20.45 1.95 -18.62
CA ARG A 12 20.01 1.29 -17.38
C ARG A 12 19.43 -0.06 -17.77
N GLU A 13 20.11 -1.13 -17.41
CA GLU A 13 19.61 -2.47 -17.67
C GLU A 13 18.25 -2.65 -17.01
N PRO A 14 17.26 -3.19 -17.75
CA PRO A 14 15.95 -3.46 -17.19
C PRO A 14 16.09 -4.47 -16.05
N MET A 15 15.38 -4.20 -14.95
CA MET A 15 15.40 -5.03 -13.76
C MET A 15 14.97 -6.47 -14.08
N PRO A 16 15.70 -7.50 -13.61
CA PRO A 16 15.36 -8.87 -13.91
C PRO A 16 14.02 -9.26 -13.28
N LEU A 17 13.22 -10.05 -14.01
CA LEU A 17 11.86 -10.42 -13.64
C LEU A 17 11.77 -11.09 -12.27
N TRP A 18 12.71 -11.98 -11.94
CA TRP A 18 12.73 -12.67 -10.64
C TRP A 18 12.82 -11.68 -9.48
N LEU A 19 13.59 -10.60 -9.63
CA LEU A 19 13.74 -9.58 -8.59
C LEU A 19 12.47 -8.72 -8.50
N GLN A 20 11.80 -8.46 -9.62
CA GLN A 20 10.51 -7.77 -9.65
C GLN A 20 9.43 -8.55 -8.91
N VAL A 21 9.37 -9.86 -9.16
CA VAL A 21 8.47 -10.78 -8.47
C VAL A 21 8.82 -10.86 -6.98
N ALA A 22 10.10 -10.99 -6.63
CA ALA A 22 10.54 -11.05 -5.23
C ALA A 22 10.17 -9.77 -4.46
N LEU A 23 10.43 -8.58 -5.01
CA LEU A 23 10.01 -7.33 -4.38
C LEU A 23 8.49 -7.24 -4.25
N ALA A 24 7.75 -7.61 -5.29
CA ALA A 24 6.30 -7.57 -5.26
C ALA A 24 5.72 -8.51 -4.20
N ILE A 25 6.30 -9.70 -4.01
CA ILE A 25 5.89 -10.64 -2.95
C ILE A 25 6.23 -10.08 -1.57
N VAL A 26 7.48 -9.66 -1.36
CA VAL A 26 7.93 -9.15 -0.05
C VAL A 26 7.13 -7.92 0.36
N PHE A 27 6.99 -6.93 -0.51
CA PHE A 27 6.19 -5.74 -0.21
C PHE A 27 4.69 -6.06 -0.17
N GLY A 28 4.19 -6.89 -1.08
CA GLY A 28 2.80 -7.31 -1.13
C GLY A 28 2.33 -8.00 0.14
N LEU A 29 3.21 -8.75 0.82
CA LEU A 29 2.94 -9.33 2.14
C LEU A 29 2.62 -8.27 3.19
N PHE A 30 3.32 -7.12 3.19
CA PHE A 30 3.01 -6.02 4.10
C PHE A 30 1.65 -5.39 3.80
N TYR A 31 1.32 -5.16 2.53
CA TYR A 31 -0.02 -4.68 2.16
C TYR A 31 -1.12 -5.69 2.49
N ALA A 32 -0.86 -6.99 2.34
CA ALA A 32 -1.80 -8.03 2.73
C ALA A 32 -2.00 -8.07 4.25
N TYR A 33 -0.94 -7.78 5.01
CA TYR A 33 -1.03 -7.62 6.46
C TYR A 33 -1.90 -6.42 6.85
N ASP A 34 -1.79 -5.27 6.17
CA ASP A 34 -2.67 -4.12 6.40
C ASP A 34 -4.15 -4.49 6.20
N VAL A 35 -4.47 -5.26 5.16
CA VAL A 35 -5.84 -5.76 4.92
C VAL A 35 -6.28 -6.66 6.08
N TRP A 36 -5.40 -7.56 6.53
CA TRP A 36 -5.68 -8.46 7.65
C TRP A 36 -5.91 -7.68 8.96
N GLU A 37 -5.18 -6.59 9.19
CA GLU A 37 -5.35 -5.70 10.34
C GLU A 37 -6.79 -5.14 10.41
N VAL A 38 -7.34 -4.71 9.27
CA VAL A 38 -8.72 -4.23 9.18
C VAL A 38 -9.70 -5.36 9.52
N VAL A 39 -9.47 -6.56 8.99
CA VAL A 39 -10.33 -7.73 9.24
C VAL A 39 -10.35 -8.08 10.72
N GLN A 40 -9.19 -8.24 11.35
CA GLN A 40 -9.13 -8.56 12.79
C GLN A 40 -9.75 -7.45 13.64
N SER A 41 -9.54 -6.18 13.28
CA SER A 41 -10.12 -5.04 14.01
C SER A 41 -11.65 -5.09 13.93
N THR A 42 -12.19 -5.36 12.74
CA THR A 42 -13.62 -5.53 12.51
C THR A 42 -14.20 -6.69 13.33
N LEU A 43 -13.50 -7.82 13.36
CA LEU A 43 -13.92 -9.00 14.15
C LEU A 43 -13.88 -8.73 15.65
N VAL A 44 -12.86 -8.04 16.14
CA VAL A 44 -12.75 -7.65 17.56
C VAL A 44 -13.91 -6.74 17.95
N LEU A 45 -14.23 -5.73 17.14
CA LEU A 45 -15.34 -4.82 17.41
C LEU A 45 -16.69 -5.54 17.41
N THR A 46 -16.97 -6.32 16.36
CA THR A 46 -18.31 -6.91 16.14
C THR A 46 -18.56 -8.18 16.93
N VAL A 47 -17.61 -9.12 16.90
CA VAL A 47 -17.74 -10.44 17.55
C VAL A 47 -17.17 -10.41 18.96
N GLY A 48 -16.01 -9.76 19.15
CA GLY A 48 -15.33 -9.72 20.44
C GLY A 48 -16.03 -8.83 21.47
N LEU A 49 -16.49 -7.64 21.04
CA LEU A 49 -17.11 -6.63 21.91
C LEU A 49 -18.62 -6.49 21.72
N GLY A 50 -19.21 -7.12 20.69
CA GLY A 50 -20.65 -7.03 20.41
C GLY A 50 -21.10 -5.66 19.89
N ILE A 51 -20.18 -4.85 19.39
CA ILE A 51 -20.45 -3.49 18.89
C ILE A 51 -21.08 -3.59 17.50
N SER A 52 -22.26 -2.98 17.32
CA SER A 52 -23.02 -3.04 16.07
C SER A 52 -22.72 -1.84 15.19
N LEU A 53 -21.82 -2.03 14.23
CA LEU A 53 -21.38 -0.98 13.31
C LEU A 53 -22.54 -0.43 12.45
N THR A 54 -22.61 0.90 12.38
CA THR A 54 -23.51 1.59 11.45
C THR A 54 -23.12 1.37 9.99
N ALA A 55 -24.03 1.67 9.05
CA ALA A 55 -23.72 1.62 7.61
C ALA A 55 -22.46 2.43 7.26
N LEU A 56 -22.26 3.59 7.90
CA LEU A 56 -21.08 4.41 7.69
C LEU A 56 -19.81 3.76 8.28
N GLY A 57 -19.89 3.15 9.46
CA GLY A 57 -18.79 2.36 10.05
C GLY A 57 -18.32 1.24 9.12
N TRP A 58 -19.26 0.49 8.52
CA TRP A 58 -18.95 -0.51 7.50
C TRP A 58 -18.26 0.08 6.27
N THR A 59 -18.72 1.25 5.79
CA THR A 59 -18.05 1.91 4.64
C THR A 59 -16.63 2.35 4.95
N ILE A 60 -16.37 2.86 6.16
CA ILE A 60 -15.02 3.26 6.60
C ILE A 60 -14.09 2.04 6.59
N LEU A 61 -14.53 0.92 7.15
CA LEU A 61 -13.73 -0.31 7.21
C LEU A 61 -13.51 -0.90 5.80
N ALA A 62 -14.51 -0.83 4.93
CA ALA A 62 -14.36 -1.24 3.53
C ALA A 62 -13.30 -0.39 2.82
N VAL A 63 -13.32 0.94 3.00
CA VAL A 63 -12.31 1.84 2.44
C VAL A 63 -10.92 1.54 3.01
N ALA A 64 -10.82 1.30 4.33
CA ALA A 64 -9.59 0.92 4.98
C ALA A 64 -9.01 -0.38 4.42
N ALA A 65 -9.84 -1.38 4.10
CA ALA A 65 -9.41 -2.64 3.51
C ALA A 65 -9.03 -2.52 2.02
N VAL A 66 -9.71 -1.66 1.26
CA VAL A 66 -9.44 -1.48 -0.18
C VAL A 66 -8.21 -0.60 -0.44
N ALA A 67 -7.94 0.38 0.43
CA ALA A 67 -6.81 1.29 0.31
C ALA A 67 -5.44 0.61 0.09
N PRO A 68 -4.99 -0.36 0.93
CA PRO A 68 -3.71 -1.06 0.71
C PRO A 68 -3.66 -1.79 -0.63
N ILE A 69 -4.76 -2.40 -1.07
CA ILE A 69 -4.83 -3.12 -2.35
C ILE A 69 -4.64 -2.13 -3.51
N ALA A 70 -5.35 -1.01 -3.49
CA ALA A 70 -5.24 0.01 -4.52
C ALA A 70 -3.84 0.63 -4.58
N LEU A 71 -3.23 0.91 -3.42
CA LEU A 71 -1.88 1.47 -3.31
C LEU A 71 -0.82 0.47 -3.79
N PHE A 72 -0.94 -0.81 -3.45
CA PHE A 72 -0.05 -1.86 -3.97
C PHE A 72 -0.13 -1.96 -5.49
N VAL A 73 -1.33 -2.01 -6.07
CA VAL A 73 -1.51 -2.05 -7.52
C VAL A 73 -0.91 -0.82 -8.19
N GLY A 74 -1.11 0.37 -7.62
CA GLY A 74 -0.50 1.61 -8.10
C GLY A 74 1.04 1.54 -8.07
N ALA A 75 1.62 1.13 -6.93
CA ALA A 75 3.05 0.97 -6.77
C ALA A 75 3.63 -0.08 -7.74
N PHE A 76 2.94 -1.20 -7.95
CA PHE A 76 3.32 -2.25 -8.90
C PHE A 76 3.32 -1.72 -10.34
N VAL A 77 2.27 -1.00 -10.76
CA VAL A 77 2.17 -0.44 -12.12
C VAL A 77 3.25 0.61 -12.38
N ILE A 78 3.59 1.43 -11.38
CA ILE A 78 4.65 2.45 -11.47
C ILE A 78 6.03 1.78 -11.58
N SER A 79 6.26 0.72 -10.81
CA SER A 79 7.57 0.06 -10.72
C SER A 79 7.88 -0.88 -11.89
N ARG A 80 6.87 -1.34 -12.64
CA ARG A 80 7.04 -2.36 -13.70
C ARG A 80 8.06 -2.04 -14.80
N ARG A 81 8.38 -0.77 -15.04
CA ARG A 81 9.37 -0.31 -16.05
C ARG A 81 10.51 0.52 -15.45
N ARG A 82 10.69 0.50 -14.14
CA ARG A 82 11.65 1.35 -13.43
C ARG A 82 12.75 0.49 -12.79
N GLY A 83 13.86 1.12 -12.42
CA GLY A 83 14.95 0.46 -11.70
C GLY A 83 14.58 0.11 -10.26
N ILE A 84 15.40 -0.73 -9.63
CA ILE A 84 15.17 -1.28 -8.27
C ILE A 84 14.86 -0.19 -7.24
N LEU A 85 15.64 0.89 -7.20
CA LEU A 85 15.45 1.97 -6.23
C LEU A 85 14.07 2.63 -6.35
N ILE A 86 13.61 2.86 -7.58
CA ILE A 86 12.29 3.46 -7.82
C ILE A 86 11.19 2.46 -7.42
N ALA A 87 11.39 1.16 -7.63
CA ALA A 87 10.45 0.13 -7.20
C ALA A 87 10.32 0.09 -5.67
N VAL A 88 11.44 0.04 -4.95
CA VAL A 88 11.46 0.07 -3.48
C VAL A 88 10.78 1.33 -2.94
N LEU A 89 11.13 2.50 -3.48
CA LEU A 89 10.54 3.78 -3.05
C LEU A 89 9.04 3.84 -3.36
N ALA A 90 8.59 3.30 -4.49
CA ALA A 90 7.16 3.26 -4.83
C ALA A 90 6.37 2.38 -3.86
N TYR A 91 6.86 1.17 -3.55
CA TYR A 91 6.20 0.29 -2.58
C TYR A 91 6.24 0.86 -1.17
N ALA A 92 7.37 1.42 -0.74
CA ALA A 92 7.50 2.05 0.58
C ALA A 92 6.58 3.27 0.72
N ALA A 93 6.50 4.12 -0.31
CA ALA A 93 5.60 5.28 -0.31
C ALA A 93 4.13 4.86 -0.23
N GLY A 94 3.72 3.84 -0.99
CA GLY A 94 2.36 3.32 -0.91
C GLY A 94 2.05 2.67 0.45
N LEU A 95 3.02 2.02 1.11
CA LEU A 95 2.85 1.47 2.45
C LEU A 95 2.69 2.58 3.48
N SER A 96 3.53 3.61 3.42
CA SER A 96 3.39 4.77 4.31
C SER A 96 2.05 5.48 4.11
N ALA A 97 1.57 5.60 2.87
CA ALA A 97 0.25 6.14 2.58
C ALA A 97 -0.88 5.24 3.13
N SER A 98 -0.75 3.93 2.99
CA SER A 98 -1.70 2.94 3.53
C SER A 98 -1.82 3.07 5.05
N ALA A 99 -0.67 3.09 5.75
CA ALA A 99 -0.60 3.27 7.20
C ALA A 99 -1.21 4.60 7.64
N ALA A 100 -0.94 5.69 6.92
CA ALA A 100 -1.53 7.00 7.22
C ALA A 100 -3.06 7.00 7.05
N VAL A 101 -3.57 6.34 6.00
CA VAL A 101 -5.02 6.20 5.77
C VAL A 101 -5.66 5.39 6.89
N PHE A 102 -5.10 4.23 7.21
CA PHE A 102 -5.62 3.37 8.28
C PHE A 102 -5.65 4.08 9.64
N LEU A 103 -4.56 4.76 10.00
CA LEU A 103 -4.48 5.56 11.22
C LEU A 103 -5.55 6.67 11.24
N SER A 104 -5.73 7.38 10.11
CA SER A 104 -6.70 8.47 10.00
C SER A 104 -8.14 7.97 10.13
N LEU A 105 -8.48 6.86 9.48
CA LEU A 105 -9.82 6.27 9.53
C LEU A 105 -10.15 5.69 10.90
N THR A 106 -9.16 5.07 11.56
CA THR A 106 -9.31 4.57 12.93
C THR A 106 -9.54 5.72 13.90
N ALA A 107 -8.74 6.79 13.80
CA ALA A 107 -8.93 7.99 14.61
C ALA A 107 -10.31 8.64 14.38
N LEU A 108 -10.77 8.70 13.14
CA LEU A 108 -12.10 9.22 12.80
C LEU A 108 -13.24 8.40 13.43
N LEU A 109 -13.13 7.08 13.38
CA LEU A 109 -14.11 6.16 13.96
C LEU A 109 -14.17 6.32 15.50
N GLN A 110 -13.01 6.46 16.15
CA GLN A 110 -12.93 6.67 17.60
C GLN A 110 -13.43 8.05 18.04
N ALA A 111 -13.15 9.09 17.25
CA ALA A 111 -13.62 10.45 17.53
C ALA A 111 -15.14 10.60 17.38
N THR A 112 -15.79 9.69 16.64
CA THR A 112 -17.22 9.76 16.33
C THR A 112 -17.93 8.47 16.77
N PRO A 113 -18.12 8.26 18.10
CA PRO A 113 -18.64 7.01 18.63
C PRO A 113 -20.06 6.68 18.18
N SER A 114 -20.82 7.64 17.65
CA SER A 114 -22.15 7.40 17.05
C SER A 114 -22.11 6.59 15.74
N LEU A 115 -20.92 6.31 15.20
CA LEU A 115 -20.73 5.48 14.02
C LEU A 115 -20.48 4.01 14.36
N ALA A 116 -20.20 3.71 15.63
CA ALA A 116 -19.87 2.39 16.15
C ALA A 116 -21.09 1.72 16.80
#